data_AF-A0A356BM26-F1
#
_entry.id   AF-A0A356BM26-F1
#
_cell.length_a   1.000
_cell.length_b   1.000
_cell.length_c   1.000
_cell.angle_alpha   90.00
_cell.angle_beta   90.00
_cell.angle_gamma   90.00
#
_symmetry.space_group_name_H-M   'P 1'
#
loop_
_entity.id
_entity.type
_entity.pdbx_description
1 polymer ?
#
loop_
_entity_poly.entity_id
_entity_poly.type
_entity_poly.pdbx_seq_one_letter_code
_entity_poly.pdbx_strand_id
1 'polypeptide(L)'
;MTHRDPLFEGYLEIGEKAPPASSLPLAELHPEDPELWRQQAMWDRFERLRNEAPVHYTADSFVGPFWSITRYEDIMAVDTDHKRFSSSWEHGGITLGSPPEDFELPMFIAMDEPRHSEQRKTVQPAVAPNMLKEFEPLIRSRTQGLLDSLPVGEPFDWVDTVSIELTTMMLATLFDYPFEKRRDLTHWSDMATGMNNPDICPGGEEQWKREMMECLATFMQIFQERGAQPQKNDLISLLAHGEKTRNMTPMELLG
;
A
#
# COMPACT_ATOMS: atom_id res chain seq x y z
N MET A 1 4.15 -6.17 -23.41
CA MET A 1 3.39 -6.76 -22.29
C MET A 1 3.55 -8.25 -22.38
N THR A 2 3.98 -8.88 -21.29
CA THR A 2 3.97 -10.34 -21.14
C THR A 2 2.52 -10.81 -21.18
N HIS A 3 2.21 -11.86 -21.95
CA HIS A 3 0.92 -12.53 -21.86
C HIS A 3 0.74 -13.04 -20.44
N ARG A 4 -0.40 -12.74 -19.82
CA ARG A 4 -0.75 -13.25 -18.49
C ARG A 4 -2.11 -13.91 -18.60
N ASP A 5 -2.19 -15.13 -18.12
CA ASP A 5 -3.46 -15.82 -18.00
C ASP A 5 -4.34 -15.06 -17.00
N PRO A 6 -5.68 -15.07 -17.17
CA PRO A 6 -6.58 -14.50 -16.18
C PRO A 6 -6.33 -15.11 -14.80
N LEU A 7 -6.40 -14.30 -13.75
CA LEU A 7 -6.19 -14.76 -12.38
C LEU A 7 -7.28 -15.73 -11.89
N PHE A 8 -8.42 -15.75 -12.57
CA PHE A 8 -9.57 -16.58 -12.24
C PHE A 8 -10.35 -16.96 -13.50
N GLU A 9 -11.07 -18.08 -13.43
CA GLU A 9 -12.01 -18.45 -14.50
C GLU A 9 -13.12 -17.39 -14.59
N GLY A 10 -13.39 -16.90 -15.80
CA GLY A 10 -14.38 -15.84 -16.06
C GLY A 10 -13.84 -14.41 -15.96
N TYR A 11 -12.58 -14.22 -15.60
CA TYR A 11 -11.92 -12.90 -15.69
C TYR A 11 -11.45 -12.61 -17.10
N LEU A 12 -11.29 -11.32 -17.40
CA LEU A 12 -10.89 -10.86 -18.71
C LEU A 12 -9.43 -11.20 -19.01
N GLU A 13 -9.16 -11.63 -20.25
CA GLU A 13 -7.80 -11.69 -20.76
C GLU A 13 -7.21 -10.28 -20.90
N ILE A 14 -5.88 -10.15 -20.84
CA ILE A 14 -5.22 -8.86 -21.03
C ILE A 14 -5.55 -8.31 -22.43
N GLY A 15 -6.22 -7.15 -22.45
CA GLY A 15 -6.66 -6.49 -23.68
C GLY A 15 -8.05 -6.89 -24.16
N GLU A 16 -8.69 -7.88 -23.51
CA GLU A 16 -10.08 -8.23 -23.77
C GLU A 16 -11.00 -7.09 -23.34
N LYS A 17 -11.87 -6.64 -24.24
CA LYS A 17 -12.79 -5.54 -23.93
C LYS A 17 -13.81 -5.98 -22.89
N ALA A 18 -13.86 -5.27 -21.76
CA ALA A 18 -14.87 -5.51 -20.73
C ALA A 18 -16.30 -5.40 -21.30
N PRO A 19 -17.17 -6.43 -21.12
CA PRO A 19 -18.56 -6.35 -21.50
C PRO A 19 -19.30 -5.34 -20.59
N PRO A 20 -20.41 -4.73 -21.05
CA PRO A 20 -21.23 -3.88 -20.21
C PRO A 20 -21.74 -4.63 -18.97
N ALA A 21 -21.76 -3.98 -17.83
CA ALA A 21 -22.24 -4.55 -16.57
C ALA A 21 -23.70 -5.01 -16.72
N SER A 22 -24.50 -4.31 -17.53
CA SER A 22 -25.90 -4.66 -17.80
C SER A 22 -26.09 -5.98 -18.55
N SER A 23 -25.07 -6.51 -19.23
CA SER A 23 -25.15 -7.80 -19.93
C SER A 23 -24.74 -9.00 -19.08
N LEU A 24 -24.19 -8.77 -17.88
CA LEU A 24 -23.75 -9.82 -16.97
C LEU A 24 -24.83 -10.10 -15.90
N PRO A 25 -24.92 -11.30 -15.34
CA PRO A 25 -25.58 -11.53 -14.05
C PRO A 25 -24.89 -10.73 -12.92
N LEU A 26 -25.63 -10.36 -11.86
CA LEU A 26 -25.04 -9.64 -10.71
C LEU A 26 -23.88 -10.43 -10.08
N ALA A 27 -24.01 -11.76 -10.01
CA ALA A 27 -23.01 -12.66 -9.42
C ALA A 27 -21.69 -12.74 -10.21
N GLU A 28 -21.65 -12.22 -11.44
CA GLU A 28 -20.47 -12.28 -12.34
C GLU A 28 -19.84 -10.89 -12.55
N LEU A 29 -20.17 -9.88 -11.72
CA LEU A 29 -19.67 -8.52 -11.93
C LEU A 29 -18.20 -8.32 -11.53
N HIS A 30 -17.59 -9.27 -10.81
CA HIS A 30 -16.17 -9.33 -10.43
C HIS A 30 -15.40 -7.99 -10.43
N PRO A 31 -15.75 -7.01 -9.58
CA PRO A 31 -15.07 -5.71 -9.54
C PRO A 31 -13.57 -5.78 -9.16
N GLU A 32 -13.14 -6.92 -8.62
CA GLU A 32 -11.77 -7.26 -8.25
C GLU A 32 -10.89 -7.71 -9.43
N ASP A 33 -11.47 -7.97 -10.61
CA ASP A 33 -10.71 -8.33 -11.82
C ASP A 33 -9.73 -7.20 -12.20
N PRO A 34 -8.40 -7.42 -12.13
CA PRO A 34 -7.40 -6.39 -12.40
C PRO A 34 -7.48 -5.77 -13.80
N GLU A 35 -8.01 -6.49 -14.78
CA GLU A 35 -8.11 -6.01 -16.14
C GLU A 35 -9.14 -4.87 -16.28
N LEU A 36 -10.20 -4.91 -15.45
CA LEU A 36 -11.15 -3.79 -15.34
C LEU A 36 -10.44 -2.51 -14.87
N TRP A 37 -9.45 -2.62 -13.98
CA TRP A 37 -8.68 -1.47 -13.49
C TRP A 37 -7.69 -0.96 -14.53
N ARG A 38 -6.98 -1.88 -15.21
CA ARG A 38 -6.03 -1.54 -16.27
C ARG A 38 -6.69 -0.75 -17.41
N GLN A 39 -7.94 -1.08 -17.75
CA GLN A 39 -8.72 -0.40 -18.77
C GLN A 39 -9.60 0.74 -18.25
N GLN A 40 -9.63 0.98 -16.93
CA GLN A 40 -10.55 1.92 -16.27
C GLN A 40 -12.05 1.63 -16.50
N ALA A 41 -12.41 0.35 -16.66
CA ALA A 41 -13.76 -0.14 -16.90
C ALA A 41 -14.53 -0.54 -15.62
N MET A 42 -13.90 -0.52 -14.45
CA MET A 42 -14.50 -0.89 -13.16
C MET A 42 -15.72 -0.04 -12.75
N TRP A 43 -15.79 1.22 -13.21
CA TRP A 43 -16.86 2.15 -12.83
C TRP A 43 -18.26 1.66 -13.18
N ASP A 44 -18.40 0.98 -14.32
CA ASP A 44 -19.66 0.41 -14.80
C ASP A 44 -20.16 -0.71 -13.86
N ARG A 45 -19.23 -1.53 -13.34
CA ARG A 45 -19.54 -2.54 -12.30
C ARG A 45 -20.03 -1.88 -11.02
N PHE A 46 -19.29 -0.88 -10.53
CA PHE A 46 -19.65 -0.18 -9.30
C PHE A 46 -20.96 0.62 -9.42
N GLU A 47 -21.26 1.20 -10.58
CA GLU A 47 -22.54 1.87 -10.82
C GLU A 47 -23.71 0.90 -10.68
N ARG A 48 -23.61 -0.26 -11.32
CA ARG A 48 -24.65 -1.27 -11.25
C ARG A 48 -24.80 -1.84 -9.83
N LEU A 49 -23.69 -2.18 -9.17
CA LEU A 49 -23.71 -2.65 -7.79
C LEU A 49 -24.35 -1.63 -6.86
N ARG A 50 -23.98 -0.34 -6.96
CA ARG A 50 -24.64 0.72 -6.18
C ARG A 50 -26.15 0.71 -6.39
N ASN A 51 -26.62 0.62 -7.63
CA ASN A 51 -28.03 0.74 -7.98
C ASN A 51 -28.87 -0.49 -7.64
N GLU A 52 -28.33 -1.70 -7.83
CA GLU A 52 -29.09 -2.96 -7.77
C GLU A 52 -28.75 -3.81 -6.54
N ALA A 53 -27.50 -3.82 -6.07
CA ALA A 53 -27.02 -4.67 -4.98
C ALA A 53 -25.87 -3.99 -4.21
N PRO A 54 -26.15 -2.94 -3.41
CA PRO A 54 -25.09 -2.09 -2.84
C PRO A 54 -24.21 -2.79 -1.80
N VAL A 55 -24.74 -3.87 -1.20
CA VAL A 55 -24.04 -4.84 -0.35
C VAL A 55 -24.12 -6.17 -1.10
N HIS A 56 -23.07 -6.49 -1.85
CA HIS A 56 -23.06 -7.63 -2.78
C HIS A 56 -22.06 -8.70 -2.35
N TYR A 57 -22.48 -9.96 -2.36
CA TYR A 57 -21.61 -11.09 -2.04
C TYR A 57 -21.10 -11.74 -3.32
N THR A 58 -19.77 -11.76 -3.48
CA THR A 58 -19.08 -12.55 -4.50
C THR A 58 -18.66 -13.86 -3.86
N ALA A 59 -19.21 -14.99 -4.33
CA ALA A 59 -18.95 -16.29 -3.73
C ALA A 59 -17.64 -16.93 -4.20
N ASP A 60 -17.28 -16.73 -5.46
CA ASP A 60 -16.13 -17.35 -6.11
C ASP A 60 -15.25 -16.28 -6.78
N SER A 61 -13.97 -16.22 -6.42
CA SER A 61 -12.99 -15.29 -6.98
C SER A 61 -11.56 -15.76 -6.71
N PHE A 62 -10.54 -15.14 -7.34
CA PHE A 62 -9.14 -15.49 -7.05
C PHE A 62 -8.70 -15.18 -5.61
N VAL A 63 -9.44 -14.29 -4.92
CA VAL A 63 -9.20 -13.91 -3.52
C VAL A 63 -10.12 -14.62 -2.53
N GLY A 64 -10.94 -15.56 -3.02
CA GLY A 64 -11.98 -16.22 -2.22
C GLY A 64 -13.27 -15.40 -2.10
N PRO A 65 -14.24 -15.84 -1.28
CA PRO A 65 -15.51 -15.15 -1.13
C PRO A 65 -15.36 -13.81 -0.39
N PHE A 66 -16.06 -12.76 -0.84
CA PHE A 66 -16.03 -11.46 -0.18
C PHE A 66 -17.31 -10.64 -0.41
N TRP A 67 -17.47 -9.58 0.39
CA TRP A 67 -18.57 -8.62 0.25
C TRP A 67 -18.06 -7.30 -0.35
N SER A 68 -18.72 -6.83 -1.39
CA SER A 68 -18.57 -5.49 -1.95
C SER A 68 -19.55 -4.52 -1.28
N ILE A 69 -19.02 -3.49 -0.62
CA ILE A 69 -19.81 -2.39 -0.04
C ILE A 69 -19.60 -1.15 -0.92
N THR A 70 -20.64 -0.70 -1.62
CA THR A 70 -20.45 0.23 -2.77
C THR A 70 -21.10 1.61 -2.59
N ARG A 71 -21.90 1.82 -1.54
CA ARG A 71 -22.46 3.13 -1.19
C ARG A 71 -21.65 3.79 -0.09
N TYR A 72 -21.48 5.11 -0.20
CA TYR A 72 -20.71 5.91 0.75
C TYR A 72 -21.16 5.71 2.21
N GLU A 73 -22.47 5.79 2.48
CA GLU A 73 -23.01 5.66 3.84
C GLU A 73 -22.74 4.27 4.43
N ASP A 74 -22.82 3.22 3.61
CA ASP A 74 -22.53 1.85 4.03
C ASP A 74 -21.03 1.65 4.29
N ILE A 75 -20.17 2.21 3.44
CA ILE A 75 -18.70 2.20 3.64
C ILE A 75 -18.35 2.89 4.95
N MET A 76 -18.90 4.08 5.21
CA MET A 76 -18.66 4.81 6.47
C MET A 76 -19.16 4.03 7.70
N ALA A 77 -20.30 3.36 7.59
CA ALA A 77 -20.83 2.53 8.67
C ALA A 77 -19.95 1.33 8.99
N VAL A 78 -19.30 0.73 7.97
CA VAL A 78 -18.32 -0.35 8.14
C VAL A 78 -17.01 0.19 8.74
N ASP A 79 -16.44 1.24 8.13
CA ASP A 79 -15.14 1.81 8.51
C ASP A 79 -15.12 2.36 9.96
N THR A 80 -16.24 2.93 10.41
CA THR A 80 -16.35 3.45 11.79
C THR A 80 -16.68 2.39 12.84
N ASP A 81 -17.15 1.21 12.45
CA ASP A 81 -17.45 0.09 13.36
C ASP A 81 -16.33 -0.96 13.35
N HIS A 82 -15.13 -0.50 13.67
CA HIS A 82 -13.91 -1.28 13.77
C HIS A 82 -13.96 -2.42 14.82
N LYS A 83 -15.02 -2.51 15.63
CA LYS A 83 -15.24 -3.62 16.58
C LYS A 83 -15.96 -4.79 15.94
N ARG A 84 -16.87 -4.52 15.01
CA ARG A 84 -17.56 -5.56 14.21
C ARG A 84 -16.78 -5.92 12.96
N PHE A 85 -16.09 -4.96 12.36
CA PHE A 85 -15.27 -5.14 11.17
C PHE A 85 -13.80 -4.95 11.55
N SER A 86 -13.18 -6.05 11.97
CA SER A 86 -11.78 -6.09 12.39
C SER A 86 -10.84 -5.78 11.21
N SER A 87 -9.74 -5.08 11.50
CA SER A 87 -8.63 -4.92 10.57
C SER A 87 -7.46 -5.86 10.88
N SER A 88 -7.58 -6.71 11.90
CA SER A 88 -6.47 -7.53 12.41
C SER A 88 -5.92 -8.46 11.33
N TRP A 89 -4.58 -8.46 11.18
CA TRP A 89 -3.87 -9.43 10.35
C TRP A 89 -4.15 -10.88 10.78
N GLU A 90 -4.52 -11.12 12.05
CA GLU A 90 -4.97 -12.43 12.57
C GLU A 90 -6.26 -12.93 11.89
N HIS A 91 -6.95 -12.06 11.16
CA HIS A 91 -8.18 -12.34 10.41
C HIS A 91 -8.04 -12.11 8.90
N GLY A 92 -6.81 -11.95 8.40
CA GLY A 92 -6.51 -11.73 6.97
C GLY A 92 -6.13 -10.28 6.63
N GLY A 93 -6.24 -9.34 7.58
CA GLY A 93 -5.76 -7.96 7.40
C GLY A 93 -6.74 -7.07 6.61
N ILE A 94 -6.18 -6.13 5.83
CA ILE A 94 -6.91 -5.02 5.20
C ILE A 94 -6.97 -5.10 3.66
N THR A 95 -6.44 -6.17 3.08
CA THR A 95 -6.45 -6.44 1.63
C THR A 95 -7.40 -7.58 1.30
N LEU A 96 -7.88 -7.64 0.06
CA LEU A 96 -8.57 -8.83 -0.44
C LEU A 96 -7.57 -9.97 -0.66
N GLY A 97 -7.97 -11.19 -0.27
CA GLY A 97 -7.14 -12.38 -0.32
C GLY A 97 -6.29 -12.57 0.93
N SER A 98 -5.70 -13.76 1.08
CA SER A 98 -4.85 -14.07 2.22
C SER A 98 -3.38 -13.76 1.92
N PRO A 99 -2.62 -13.23 2.89
CA PRO A 99 -1.16 -13.21 2.77
C PRO A 99 -0.59 -14.64 2.70
N PRO A 100 0.66 -14.83 2.23
CA PRO A 100 1.33 -16.13 2.28
C PRO A 100 1.31 -16.71 3.71
N GLU A 101 1.04 -18.02 3.85
CA GLU A 101 0.84 -18.69 5.16
C GLU A 101 2.00 -18.48 6.15
N ASP A 102 3.23 -18.27 5.66
CA ASP A 102 4.44 -18.14 6.48
C ASP A 102 4.98 -16.70 6.58
N PHE A 103 4.23 -15.68 6.16
CA PHE A 103 4.71 -14.30 6.17
C PHE A 103 3.70 -13.31 6.76
N GLU A 104 3.69 -13.24 8.09
CA GLU A 104 2.91 -12.27 8.86
C GLU A 104 3.63 -10.91 8.89
N LEU A 105 2.96 -9.86 8.41
CA LEU A 105 3.41 -8.46 8.48
C LEU A 105 2.54 -7.68 9.47
N PRO A 106 2.81 -7.79 10.79
CA PRO A 106 2.03 -7.09 11.80
C PRO A 106 2.32 -5.58 11.77
N MET A 107 1.53 -4.87 10.96
CA MET A 107 1.54 -3.41 10.82
C MET A 107 0.33 -2.78 11.52
N PHE A 108 0.46 -1.58 12.12
CA PHE A 108 -0.63 -1.04 12.95
C PHE A 108 -1.94 -0.80 12.19
N ILE A 109 -1.91 -0.57 10.87
CA ILE A 109 -3.13 -0.45 10.05
C ILE A 109 -3.91 -1.78 9.99
N ALA A 110 -3.22 -2.91 10.17
CA ALA A 110 -3.79 -4.24 10.24
C ALA A 110 -3.87 -4.74 11.70
N MET A 111 -4.16 -3.86 12.66
CA MET A 111 -4.35 -4.21 14.06
C MET A 111 -5.64 -3.60 14.60
N ASP A 112 -6.27 -4.29 15.55
CA ASP A 112 -7.35 -3.73 16.35
C ASP A 112 -6.84 -3.06 17.63
N GLU A 113 -7.75 -2.39 18.33
CA GLU A 113 -7.49 -1.84 19.66
C GLU A 113 -7.22 -2.94 20.70
N PRO A 114 -6.33 -2.72 21.70
CA PRO A 114 -5.66 -1.45 22.02
C PRO A 114 -4.31 -1.24 21.29
N ARG A 115 -3.78 -2.25 20.60
CA ARG A 115 -2.42 -2.22 20.03
C ARG A 115 -2.28 -1.19 18.91
N HIS A 116 -3.31 -1.04 18.08
CA HIS A 116 -3.36 -0.01 17.04
C HIS A 116 -3.09 1.40 17.59
N SER A 117 -3.83 1.82 18.63
CA SER A 117 -3.65 3.14 19.23
C SER A 117 -2.27 3.35 19.85
N GLU A 118 -1.71 2.31 20.48
CA GLU A 118 -0.37 2.38 21.08
C GLU A 118 0.72 2.64 20.04
N GLN A 119 0.74 1.90 18.93
CA GLN A 119 1.74 2.09 17.86
C GLN A 119 1.50 3.39 17.09
N ARG A 120 0.26 3.68 16.71
CA ARG A 120 -0.09 4.90 15.95
C ARG A 120 0.29 6.17 16.71
N LYS A 121 0.09 6.19 18.04
CA LYS A 121 0.46 7.33 18.88
C LYS A 121 1.96 7.63 18.87
N THR A 122 2.80 6.61 18.74
CA THR A 122 4.26 6.77 18.72
C THR A 122 4.73 7.56 17.49
N VAL A 123 4.15 7.29 16.32
CA VAL A 123 4.56 7.91 15.05
C VAL A 123 3.80 9.19 14.71
N GLN A 124 2.66 9.45 15.36
CA GLN A 124 1.84 10.64 15.14
C GLN A 124 2.63 11.97 15.20
N PRO A 125 3.63 12.17 16.10
CA PRO A 125 4.40 13.41 16.13
C PRO A 125 5.12 13.74 14.82
N ALA A 126 5.54 12.75 14.02
CA ALA A 126 6.23 12.98 12.75
C ALA A 126 5.36 13.72 11.72
N VAL A 127 4.03 13.65 11.85
CA VAL A 127 3.06 14.29 10.96
C VAL A 127 2.26 15.39 11.66
N ALA A 128 2.70 15.84 12.83
CA ALA A 128 2.04 16.91 13.57
C ALA A 128 2.11 18.26 12.81
N PRO A 129 1.15 19.18 13.01
CA PRO A 129 1.12 20.45 12.28
C PRO A 129 2.41 21.28 12.34
N ASN A 130 3.17 21.20 13.44
CA ASN A 130 4.46 21.87 13.54
C ASN A 130 5.53 21.22 12.66
N MET A 131 5.56 19.88 12.57
CA MET A 131 6.47 19.17 11.66
C MET A 131 6.17 19.49 10.19
N LEU A 132 4.88 19.59 9.83
CA LEU A 132 4.51 19.98 8.47
C LEU A 132 5.04 21.36 8.08
N LYS A 133 5.11 22.31 9.02
CA LYS A 133 5.72 23.64 8.78
C LYS A 133 7.24 23.55 8.62
N GLU A 134 7.90 22.64 9.34
CA GLU A 134 9.34 22.39 9.17
C GLU A 134 9.66 21.73 7.82
N PHE A 135 8.78 20.87 7.32
CA PHE A 135 8.95 20.23 6.02
C PHE A 135 8.63 21.14 4.83
N GLU A 136 7.77 22.16 4.99
CA GLU A 136 7.33 23.02 3.89
C GLU A 136 8.49 23.59 3.06
N PRO A 137 9.54 24.24 3.64
CA PRO A 137 10.63 24.81 2.85
C PRO A 137 11.40 23.74 2.06
N LEU A 138 11.56 22.55 2.64
CA LEU A 138 12.27 21.43 2.01
C LEU A 138 11.46 20.81 0.86
N ILE A 139 10.16 20.60 1.07
CA ILE A 139 9.25 20.11 0.03
C ILE A 139 9.22 21.12 -1.12
N ARG A 140 9.11 22.42 -0.81
CA ARG A 140 9.11 23.49 -1.80
C ARG A 140 10.38 23.51 -2.63
N SER A 141 11.55 23.50 -1.99
CA SER A 141 12.84 23.58 -2.70
C SER A 141 13.08 22.36 -3.60
N ARG A 142 12.75 21.15 -3.13
CA ARG A 142 12.85 19.93 -3.93
C ARG A 142 11.87 19.91 -5.10
N THR A 143 10.63 20.36 -4.86
CA THR A 143 9.63 20.45 -5.92
C THR A 143 10.07 21.44 -7.00
N GLN A 144 10.56 22.62 -6.60
CA GLN A 144 11.10 23.60 -7.55
C GLN A 144 12.28 23.02 -8.33
N GLY A 145 13.29 22.47 -7.64
CA GLY A 145 14.46 21.91 -8.30
C GLY A 145 14.14 20.78 -9.28
N LEU A 146 13.15 19.94 -8.97
CA LEU A 146 12.70 18.88 -9.85
C LEU A 146 11.93 19.44 -11.05
N LEU A 147 10.99 20.37 -10.84
CA LEU A 147 10.22 20.96 -11.95
C LEU A 147 11.11 21.79 -12.88
N ASP A 148 12.12 22.47 -12.34
CA ASP A 148 13.10 23.26 -13.10
C ASP A 148 14.05 22.37 -13.93
N SER A 149 14.18 21.07 -13.61
CA SER A 149 15.02 20.13 -14.37
C SER A 149 14.29 19.40 -15.50
N LEU A 150 12.96 19.55 -15.60
CA LEU A 150 12.16 18.87 -16.62
C LEU A 150 12.44 19.42 -18.03
N PRO A 151 12.47 18.55 -19.06
CA PRO A 151 12.64 19.01 -20.42
C PRO A 151 11.42 19.81 -20.89
N VAL A 152 11.65 20.88 -21.65
CA VAL A 152 10.59 21.73 -22.22
C VAL A 152 10.46 21.44 -23.71
N GLY A 153 9.25 21.03 -24.13
CA GLY A 153 8.96 20.71 -25.53
C GLY A 153 9.31 19.28 -25.94
N GLU A 154 9.72 18.43 -25.00
CA GLU A 154 10.02 17.02 -25.23
C GLU A 154 9.16 16.13 -24.30
N PRO A 155 8.67 14.98 -24.79
CA PRO A 155 7.94 14.03 -23.95
C PRO A 155 8.88 13.34 -22.97
N PHE A 156 8.40 13.12 -21.75
CA PHE A 156 9.05 12.33 -20.71
C PHE A 156 8.00 11.59 -19.88
N ASP A 157 8.43 10.61 -19.07
CA ASP A 157 7.55 9.88 -18.17
C ASP A 157 7.31 10.69 -16.88
N TRP A 158 6.10 11.24 -16.76
CA TRP A 158 5.70 12.01 -15.57
C TRP A 158 5.67 11.16 -14.30
N VAL A 159 5.27 9.89 -14.42
CA VAL A 159 5.16 9.00 -13.26
C VAL A 159 6.55 8.78 -12.68
N ASP A 160 7.51 8.34 -13.48
CA ASP A 160 8.86 8.10 -12.99
C ASP A 160 9.59 9.39 -12.58
N THR A 161 9.54 10.42 -13.43
CA THR A 161 10.38 11.63 -13.25
C THR A 161 9.82 12.57 -12.18
N VAL A 162 8.49 12.63 -11.99
CA VAL A 162 7.84 13.59 -11.07
C VAL A 162 7.17 12.87 -9.92
N SER A 163 6.22 11.99 -10.19
CA SER A 163 5.39 11.38 -9.14
C SER A 163 6.22 10.51 -8.20
N ILE A 164 7.00 9.56 -8.74
CA ILE A 164 7.86 8.68 -7.95
C ILE A 164 8.95 9.50 -7.27
N GLU A 165 9.69 10.35 -7.98
CA GLU A 165 10.77 11.14 -7.36
C GLU A 165 10.30 12.03 -6.19
N LEU A 166 9.23 12.82 -6.37
CA LEU A 166 8.74 13.72 -5.31
C LEU A 166 8.31 12.95 -4.06
N THR A 167 7.58 11.84 -4.25
CA THR A 167 7.09 11.01 -3.14
C THR A 167 8.25 10.28 -2.44
N THR A 168 9.21 9.77 -3.20
CA THR A 168 10.41 9.09 -2.68
C THR A 168 11.28 10.03 -1.86
N MET A 169 11.48 11.27 -2.33
CA MET A 169 12.21 12.29 -1.56
C MET A 169 11.53 12.61 -0.23
N MET A 170 10.19 12.60 -0.20
CA MET A 170 9.43 12.79 1.05
C MET A 170 9.60 11.60 2.00
N LEU A 171 9.47 10.37 1.50
CA LEU A 171 9.70 9.16 2.31
C LEU A 171 11.11 9.13 2.90
N ALA A 172 12.14 9.46 2.11
CA ALA A 172 13.51 9.54 2.60
C ALA A 172 13.68 10.58 3.72
N THR A 173 12.96 11.71 3.67
CA THR A 173 12.96 12.69 4.75
C THR A 173 12.24 12.19 6.00
N LEU A 174 11.08 11.54 5.82
CA LEU A 174 10.29 10.99 6.91
C LEU A 174 11.04 9.90 7.70
N PHE A 175 11.87 9.11 7.01
CA PHE A 175 12.69 8.06 7.61
C PHE A 175 14.12 8.48 7.97
N ASP A 176 14.54 9.72 7.66
CA ASP A 176 15.96 10.12 7.69
C ASP A 176 16.86 9.09 6.96
N TYR A 177 16.37 8.58 5.82
CA TYR A 177 17.01 7.56 4.99
C TYR A 177 18.07 8.22 4.09
N PRO A 178 19.21 7.55 3.78
CA PRO A 178 20.24 8.10 2.92
C PRO A 178 19.66 8.57 1.56
N PHE A 179 19.73 9.88 1.32
CA PHE A 179 19.01 10.51 0.19
C PHE A 179 19.44 9.98 -1.18
N GLU A 180 20.71 9.63 -1.34
CA GLU A 180 21.24 9.05 -2.59
C GLU A 180 20.73 7.62 -2.85
N LYS A 181 20.28 6.93 -1.80
CA LYS A 181 19.72 5.59 -1.86
C LYS A 181 18.19 5.56 -1.86
N ARG A 182 17.52 6.71 -1.90
CA ARG A 182 16.07 6.83 -1.69
C ARG A 182 15.22 5.91 -2.58
N ARG A 183 15.70 5.54 -3.78
CA ARG A 183 15.01 4.63 -4.70
C ARG A 183 14.92 3.18 -4.19
N ASP A 184 15.71 2.81 -3.18
CA ASP A 184 15.53 1.55 -2.44
C ASP A 184 14.12 1.49 -1.82
N LEU A 185 13.62 2.62 -1.30
CA LEU A 185 12.30 2.70 -0.67
C LEU A 185 11.17 2.42 -1.66
N THR A 186 11.27 2.94 -2.88
CA THR A 186 10.29 2.66 -3.94
C THR A 186 10.37 1.23 -4.42
N HIS A 187 11.59 0.69 -4.56
CA HIS A 187 11.78 -0.70 -4.95
C HIS A 187 11.15 -1.65 -3.93
N TRP A 188 11.39 -1.44 -2.64
CA TRP A 188 10.76 -2.26 -1.61
C TRP A 188 9.24 -2.05 -1.53
N SER A 189 8.73 -0.84 -1.79
CA SER A 189 7.28 -0.58 -1.89
C SER A 189 6.63 -1.35 -3.04
N ASP A 190 7.27 -1.36 -4.21
CA ASP A 190 6.79 -2.13 -5.37
C ASP A 190 6.82 -3.63 -5.06
N MET A 191 7.92 -4.13 -4.48
CA MET A 191 8.03 -5.53 -4.07
C MET A 191 6.97 -5.93 -3.04
N ALA A 192 6.68 -5.08 -2.04
CA ALA A 192 5.70 -5.38 -1.00
C ALA A 192 4.27 -5.62 -1.55
N THR A 193 3.93 -4.99 -2.68
CA THR A 193 2.60 -5.10 -3.31
C THR A 193 2.59 -5.90 -4.61
N GLY A 194 3.77 -6.22 -5.14
CA GLY A 194 3.97 -6.78 -6.48
C GLY A 194 4.37 -8.26 -6.52
N MET A 195 4.25 -9.01 -5.42
CA MET A 195 4.67 -10.43 -5.35
C MET A 195 4.14 -11.27 -6.53
N ASN A 196 2.87 -11.09 -6.90
CA ASN A 196 2.22 -11.82 -8.00
C ASN A 196 2.31 -11.11 -9.36
N ASN A 197 3.04 -9.97 -9.44
CA ASN A 197 3.19 -9.21 -10.68
C ASN A 197 4.54 -9.56 -11.34
N PRO A 198 4.58 -10.29 -12.46
CA PRO A 198 5.84 -10.71 -13.09
C PRO A 198 6.67 -9.55 -13.65
N ASP A 199 6.10 -8.35 -13.84
CA ASP A 199 6.87 -7.16 -14.24
C ASP A 199 7.63 -6.55 -13.05
N ILE A 200 7.21 -6.84 -11.80
CA ILE A 200 7.84 -6.36 -10.57
C ILE A 200 8.69 -7.47 -9.93
N CYS A 201 8.13 -8.67 -9.81
CA CYS A 201 8.71 -9.82 -9.13
C CYS A 201 8.75 -11.06 -10.04
N PRO A 202 9.54 -11.05 -11.13
CA PRO A 202 9.62 -12.17 -12.08
C PRO A 202 10.16 -13.47 -11.46
N GLY A 203 10.90 -13.39 -10.36
CA GLY A 203 11.39 -14.54 -9.60
C GLY A 203 10.38 -15.09 -8.57
N GLY A 204 9.15 -14.57 -8.54
CA GLY A 204 8.08 -15.01 -7.66
C GLY A 204 8.43 -14.89 -6.18
N GLU A 205 7.84 -15.76 -5.37
CA GLU A 205 7.95 -15.74 -3.90
C GLU A 205 9.39 -15.74 -3.38
N GLU A 206 10.32 -16.46 -4.04
CA GLU A 206 11.72 -16.53 -3.62
C GLU A 206 12.47 -15.20 -3.82
N GLN A 207 12.23 -14.50 -4.94
CA GLN A 207 12.73 -13.14 -5.11
C GLN A 207 12.11 -12.23 -4.05
N TRP A 208 10.80 -12.28 -3.90
CA TRP A 208 10.07 -11.44 -2.96
C TRP A 208 10.59 -11.58 -1.52
N LYS A 209 10.74 -12.81 -1.01
CA LYS A 209 11.31 -13.11 0.31
C LYS A 209 12.70 -12.50 0.47
N ARG A 210 13.57 -12.65 -0.53
CA ARG A 210 14.93 -12.10 -0.49
C ARG A 210 14.93 -10.57 -0.37
N GLU A 211 14.15 -9.89 -1.21
CA GLU A 211 14.09 -8.42 -1.23
C GLU A 211 13.47 -7.86 0.06
N MET A 212 12.43 -8.51 0.59
CA MET A 212 11.82 -8.13 1.88
C MET A 212 12.77 -8.35 3.07
N MET A 213 13.58 -9.41 3.05
CA MET A 213 14.62 -9.63 4.06
C MET A 213 15.76 -8.60 3.97
N GLU A 214 16.10 -8.12 2.77
CA GLU A 214 17.06 -7.03 2.60
C GLU A 214 16.52 -5.70 3.14
N CYS A 215 15.25 -5.40 2.87
CA CYS A 215 14.54 -4.27 3.47
C CYS A 215 14.59 -4.35 5.01
N LEU A 216 14.20 -5.50 5.58
CA LEU A 216 14.22 -5.72 7.03
C LEU A 216 15.62 -5.51 7.61
N ALA A 217 16.65 -6.12 7.02
CA ALA A 217 18.02 -5.98 7.49
C ALA A 217 18.48 -4.51 7.50
N THR A 218 18.12 -3.76 6.46
CA THR A 218 18.44 -2.33 6.35
C THR A 218 17.74 -1.52 7.44
N PHE A 219 16.43 -1.69 7.60
CA PHE A 219 15.67 -0.94 8.60
C PHE A 219 15.99 -1.35 10.04
N MET A 220 16.34 -2.61 10.30
CA MET A 220 16.85 -3.04 11.61
C MET A 220 18.14 -2.32 11.98
N GLN A 221 19.08 -2.18 11.03
CA GLN A 221 20.30 -1.43 11.26
C GLN A 221 19.99 0.04 11.59
N ILE A 222 19.15 0.70 10.77
CA ILE A 222 18.79 2.10 11.00
C ILE A 222 18.06 2.26 12.35
N PHE A 223 17.15 1.35 12.69
CA PHE A 223 16.43 1.37 13.96
C PHE A 223 17.38 1.27 15.16
N GLN A 224 18.35 0.35 15.13
CA GLN A 224 19.37 0.21 16.18
C GLN A 224 20.25 1.46 16.28
N GLU A 225 20.72 2.00 15.15
CA GLU A 225 21.53 3.22 15.11
C GLU A 225 20.78 4.42 15.70
N ARG A 226 19.50 4.58 15.36
CA ARG A 226 18.65 5.66 15.89
C ARG A 226 18.39 5.48 17.38
N GLY A 227 18.14 4.25 17.86
CA GLY A 227 17.96 3.96 19.29
C GLY A 227 19.21 4.21 20.15
N ALA A 228 20.40 4.25 19.54
CA ALA A 228 21.66 4.60 20.21
C ALA A 228 21.99 6.10 20.18
N GLN A 229 21.17 6.92 19.52
CA GLN A 229 21.35 8.36 19.37
C GLN A 229 20.23 9.14 20.09
N PRO A 230 20.40 10.45 20.38
CA PRO A 230 19.31 11.26 20.88
C PRO A 230 18.11 11.25 19.93
N GLN A 231 16.91 11.20 20.49
CA GLN A 231 15.66 11.18 19.72
C GLN A 231 15.55 12.39 18.78
N LYS A 232 15.28 12.08 17.50
CA LYS A 232 14.86 13.00 16.45
C LYS A 232 13.36 12.81 16.13
N ASN A 233 12.85 13.66 15.23
CA ASN A 233 11.45 13.64 14.80
C ASN A 233 11.19 12.83 13.51
N ASP A 234 12.16 12.05 13.03
CA ASP A 234 11.93 11.06 11.96
C ASP A 234 11.20 9.81 12.51
N LEU A 235 10.45 9.12 11.66
CA LEU A 235 9.59 8.00 12.10
C LEU A 235 10.40 6.89 12.77
N ILE A 236 11.59 6.57 12.25
CA ILE A 236 12.40 5.47 12.79
C ILE A 236 12.92 5.84 14.17
N SER A 237 13.37 7.08 14.36
CA SER A 237 13.78 7.58 15.68
C SER A 237 12.64 7.58 16.68
N LEU A 238 11.42 7.97 16.26
CA LEU A 238 10.25 7.92 17.15
C LEU A 238 9.92 6.49 17.57
N LEU A 239 9.92 5.53 16.62
CA LEU A 239 9.69 4.11 16.91
C LEU A 239 10.78 3.54 17.83
N ALA A 240 12.05 3.84 17.58
CA ALA A 240 13.18 3.35 18.38
C ALA A 240 13.17 3.86 19.84
N HIS A 241 12.55 5.01 20.10
CA HIS A 241 12.45 5.60 21.43
C HIS A 241 11.08 5.39 22.12
N GLY A 242 10.06 4.98 21.38
CA GLY A 242 8.72 4.79 21.91
C GLY A 242 8.66 3.64 22.92
N GLU A 243 8.02 3.89 24.07
CA GLU A 243 7.93 2.90 25.18
C GLU A 243 7.36 1.56 24.73
N LYS A 244 6.39 1.59 23.81
CA LYS A 244 5.65 0.44 23.27
C LYS A 244 6.25 -0.15 21.99
N THR A 245 7.24 0.51 21.40
CA THR A 245 7.77 0.19 20.06
C THR A 245 9.26 -0.10 20.04
N ARG A 246 10.02 0.37 21.04
CA ARG A 246 11.48 0.16 21.15
C ARG A 246 11.93 -1.31 21.20
N ASN A 247 11.01 -2.22 21.52
CA ASN A 247 11.23 -3.66 21.59
C ASN A 247 10.41 -4.44 20.55
N MET A 248 10.02 -3.79 19.45
CA MET A 248 9.29 -4.45 18.35
C MET A 248 10.09 -5.63 17.80
N THR A 249 9.39 -6.69 17.44
CA THR A 249 9.99 -7.82 16.74
C THR A 249 10.42 -7.41 15.33
N PRO A 250 11.34 -8.16 14.68
CA PRO A 250 11.73 -7.87 13.31
C PRO A 250 10.54 -7.79 12.34
N MET A 251 9.55 -8.67 12.46
CA MET A 251 8.37 -8.65 11.57
C MET A 251 7.44 -7.47 11.85
N GLU A 252 7.33 -7.02 13.11
CA GLU A 252 6.62 -5.78 13.44
C GLU A 252 7.34 -4.53 12.94
N LEU A 253 8.67 -4.56 12.82
CA LEU A 253 9.42 -3.46 12.21
C LEU A 253 9.29 -3.46 10.68
N LEU A 254 9.15 -4.63 10.06
CA LEU A 254 8.96 -4.77 8.62
C LEU A 254 7.54 -4.36 8.19
N GLY A 255 6.54 -4.65 9.01
CA GLY A 255 5.14 -4.27 8.79
C GLY A 255 4.86 -2.80 9.09
#